data_AF-A0A091IYE6-F1
#
_entry.id   AF-A0A091IYE6-F1
#
_cell.length_a   1.000
_cell.length_b   1.000
_cell.length_c   1.000
_cell.angle_alpha   90.00
_cell.angle_beta   90.00
_cell.angle_gamma   90.00
#
_symmetry.space_group_name_H-M   'P 1'
#
loop_
_entity.id
_entity.type
_entity.pdbx_description
1 polymer ?
#
loop_
_entity_poly.entity_id
_entity_poly.type
_entity_poly.pdbx_seq_one_letter_code
_entity_poly.pdbx_strand_id
1 'polypeptide(L)' 'LLQICREYVDRSVYCTRESNPHCGTDGVTYGNKCAFCRAVLRSGGKIRLKHMGKC' A
#
# COMPACT_ATOMS: atom_id res chain seq x y z
N LEU A 1 5.49 4.13 -11.12
CA LEU A 1 4.41 3.94 -10.13
C LEU A 1 4.00 2.47 -10.12
N LEU A 2 4.03 1.81 -8.96
CA LEU A 2 3.58 0.42 -8.81
C LEU A 2 2.15 0.30 -9.35
N GLN A 3 1.92 -0.59 -10.33
CA GLN A 3 0.61 -0.83 -10.94
C GLN A 3 -0.48 -1.05 -9.88
N ILE A 4 -0.13 -1.65 -8.75
CA ILE A 4 -1.04 -1.95 -7.63
C ILE A 4 -1.68 -0.68 -7.04
N CYS A 5 -0.99 0.48 -7.07
CA CYS A 5 -1.47 1.70 -6.41
C CYS A 5 -2.17 2.69 -7.33
N ARG A 6 -2.44 2.33 -8.59
CA ARG A 6 -3.04 3.24 -9.58
C ARG A 6 -4.37 3.82 -9.09
N GLU A 7 -5.21 3.00 -8.45
CA GLU A 7 -6.50 3.42 -7.92
C GLU A 7 -6.41 4.37 -6.71
N TYR A 8 -5.27 4.46 -6.04
CA TYR A 8 -5.07 5.30 -4.84
C TYR A 8 -4.26 6.57 -5.11
N VAL A 9 -3.91 6.85 -6.37
CA VAL A 9 -3.23 8.10 -6.76
C VAL A 9 -4.13 9.30 -6.49
N ASP A 10 -5.43 9.14 -6.72
CA ASP A 10 -6.43 10.13 -6.33
C ASP A 10 -6.65 10.08 -4.81
N ARG A 11 -6.44 11.21 -4.14
CA ARG A 11 -6.60 11.36 -2.68
C ARG A 11 -8.06 11.36 -2.25
N SER A 12 -9.01 11.49 -3.19
CA SER A 12 -10.45 11.40 -2.94
C SER A 12 -10.94 9.95 -2.71
N VAL A 13 -10.10 8.96 -3.04
CA VAL A 13 -10.44 7.54 -2.92
C VAL A 13 -10.49 7.16 -1.43
N TYR A 14 -11.69 6.79 -1.00
CA TYR A 14 -11.92 6.26 0.34
C TYR A 14 -11.37 4.85 0.47
N CYS A 15 -10.95 4.53 1.69
CA CYS A 15 -10.41 3.21 1.98
C CYS A 15 -11.38 2.41 2.80
N THR A 16 -11.66 1.23 2.28
CA THR A 16 -12.42 0.20 2.97
C THR A 16 -11.62 -0.34 4.16
N ARG A 17 -12.30 -1.09 5.03
CA ARG A 17 -11.73 -1.72 6.23
C ARG A 17 -11.50 -3.23 6.04
N GLU A 18 -11.34 -3.69 4.81
CA GLU A 18 -10.94 -5.05 4.49
C GLU A 18 -9.59 -5.38 5.12
N SER A 19 -9.39 -6.65 5.49
CA SER A 19 -8.13 -7.14 6.04
C SER A 19 -7.43 -8.01 5.00
N ASN A 20 -6.71 -7.35 4.09
CA ASN A 20 -5.93 -7.98 3.02
C ASN A 20 -4.49 -7.44 3.09
N PRO A 21 -3.65 -7.99 4.00
CA PRO A 21 -2.38 -7.38 4.34
C PRO A 21 -1.35 -7.43 3.21
N HIS A 22 -0.46 -6.45 3.18
CA HIS A 22 0.66 -6.33 2.24
C HIS A 22 1.95 -6.06 3.01
N CYS A 23 3.03 -6.79 2.70
CA CYS A 23 4.34 -6.56 3.29
C CYS A 23 5.15 -5.59 2.42
N GLY A 24 5.61 -4.48 3.00
CA GLY A 24 6.47 -3.51 2.32
C GLY A 24 7.96 -3.90 2.33
N THR A 25 8.74 -3.32 1.42
CA THR A 25 10.21 -3.47 1.40
C THR A 25 10.90 -2.83 2.61
N ASP A 26 10.17 -2.01 3.37
CA ASP A 26 10.53 -1.46 4.67
C ASP A 26 10.29 -2.44 5.85
N GLY A 27 9.77 -3.64 5.57
CA GLY A 27 9.46 -4.65 6.59
C GLY A 27 8.17 -4.39 7.37
N VAL A 28 7.36 -3.42 6.96
CA VAL A 28 6.09 -3.08 7.61
C VAL A 28 4.93 -3.84 6.98
N THR A 29 4.07 -4.40 7.83
CA THR A 29 2.78 -4.96 7.39
C THR A 29 1.74 -3.85 7.32
N TYR A 30 1.16 -3.67 6.14
CA TYR A 30 0.05 -2.76 5.90
C TYR A 30 -1.24 -3.55 5.86
N GLY A 31 -2.20 -3.23 6.73
CA GLY A 31 -3.41 -4.04 6.93
C GLY A 31 -4.31 -4.19 5.69
N ASN A 32 -4.20 -3.27 4.73
CA ASN A 32 -4.87 -3.38 3.44
C ASN A 32 -4.12 -2.63 2.33
N LYS A 33 -4.61 -2.83 1.10
CA LYS A 33 -4.03 -2.27 -0.12
C LYS A 33 -3.99 -0.74 -0.08
N CYS A 34 -5.05 -0.11 0.42
CA CYS A 34 -5.05 1.34 0.59
C CYS A 34 -3.94 1.82 1.53
N ALA A 35 -3.84 1.25 2.73
CA ALA A 35 -2.85 1.68 3.73
C ALA A 35 -1.43 1.57 3.16
N PHE A 36 -1.15 0.47 2.47
CA PHE A 36 0.08 0.26 1.73
C PHE A 36 0.30 1.36 0.68
N CYS A 37 -0.66 1.59 -0.20
CA CYS A 37 -0.52 2.56 -1.28
C CYS A 37 -0.39 4.01 -0.81
N ARG A 38 -1.06 4.40 0.28
CA ARG A 38 -0.83 5.70 0.91
C ARG A 38 0.61 5.83 1.41
N ALA A 39 1.18 4.77 1.98
CA ALA A 39 2.58 4.78 2.41
C ALA A 39 3.54 4.87 1.22
N VAL A 40 3.31 4.09 0.16
CA VAL A 40 4.07 4.18 -1.11
C VAL A 40 4.07 5.61 -1.64
N LEU A 41 2.90 6.23 -1.77
CA LEU A 41 2.76 7.59 -2.29
C LEU A 41 3.44 8.63 -1.39
N ARG A 42 3.24 8.54 -0.06
CA ARG A 42 3.90 9.44 0.91
C ARG A 42 5.42 9.31 0.91
N SER A 43 5.93 8.10 0.66
CA SER A 43 7.38 7.84 0.58
C SER A 43 8.01 8.28 -0.75
N GLY A 44 7.22 8.75 -1.72
CA GLY A 44 7.70 9.04 -3.07
C GLY A 44 8.10 7.78 -3.85
N GLY A 45 7.50 6.63 -3.53
CA GLY A 45 7.79 5.34 -4.18
C GLY A 45 9.01 4.59 -3.65
N LYS A 46 9.61 5.04 -2.53
CA LYS A 46 10.70 4.32 -1.84
C LYS A 46 10.24 3.00 -1.24
N ILE A 47 9.01 2.97 -0.72
CA ILE A 47 8.37 1.74 -0.27
C ILE A 47 7.82 1.02 -1.50
N ARG A 48 8.18 -0.26 -1.65
CA ARG A 48 7.65 -1.15 -2.69
C ARG A 48 7.01 -2.37 -2.04
N LEU A 49 6.25 -3.14 -2.81
CA LEU A 49 5.67 -4.39 -2.32
C LEU A 49 6.80 -5.42 -2.22
N LYS A 50 6.94 -6.04 -1.05
CA LYS A 50 7.82 -7.19 -0.84
C LYS A 50 7.09 -8.48 -1.19
N HIS A 51 5.94 -8.73 -0.56
CA HIS A 51 5.01 -9.81 -0.91
C HIS A 51 3.60 -9.51 -0.37
N MET A 52 2.62 -10.27 -0.86
CA MET A 52 1.26 -10.26 -0.29
C MET A 52 1.26 -10.94 1.08
N GLY A 53 0.36 -10.52 1.97
CA GLY A 53 0.27 -11.02 3.33
C GLY A 53 1.01 -10.15 4.34
N LYS A 54 1.06 -10.62 5.59
CA LYS A 54 1.87 -10.01 6.64
C LYS A 54 3.35 -10.29 6.37
N CYS A 55 4.23 -9.35 6.69
CA CYS A 55 5.59 -9.67 7.07
C CYS A 55 5.54 -10.53 8.36
#